data_AF-M3XQG8-F1
#
_entry.id   AF-M3XQG8-F1
#
_cell.length_a   1.000
_cell.length_b   1.000
_cell.length_c   1.000
_cell.angle_alpha   90.00
_cell.angle_beta   90.00
_cell.angle_gamma   90.00
#
_symmetry.space_group_name_H-M   'P 1'
#
loop_
_entity.id
_entity.type
_entity.pdbx_description
1 polymer ?
#
loop_
_entity_poly.entity_id
_entity_poly.type
_entity_poly.pdbx_seq_one_letter_code
_entity_poly.pdbx_strand_id
1 'polypeptide(L)'
;PFSSHLPQESAGSKAVTDGEIPGQRKQFLCETVELTQTTELHDSGSVTATGSCSIPWTLLVKGQCQGEVHKVTEKMLTLSQGTVLAYKRKRLFLRRMAGVSRG
;
A
#
# COMPACT_ATOMS: atom_id res chain seq x y z
N PRO A 1 -9.05 4.00 -6.85
CA PRO A 1 -8.83 2.82 -7.71
C PRO A 1 -7.49 2.15 -7.36
N PHE A 2 -7.51 1.21 -6.42
CA PHE A 2 -6.31 0.51 -5.99
C PHE A 2 -5.95 -0.56 -7.02
N SER A 3 -4.72 -0.49 -7.53
CA SER A 3 -4.16 -1.42 -8.50
C SER A 3 -4.01 -2.80 -7.86
N SER A 4 -4.76 -3.78 -8.37
CA SER A 4 -4.82 -5.16 -7.89
C SER A 4 -3.75 -6.04 -8.53
N HIS A 5 -2.49 -5.82 -8.17
CA HIS A 5 -1.41 -6.75 -8.48
C HIS A 5 -0.56 -7.05 -7.25
N LEU A 6 -1.12 -7.87 -6.35
CA LEU A 6 -0.33 -8.65 -5.39
C LEU A 6 -0.26 -10.08 -5.94
N PRO A 7 0.93 -10.65 -6.16
CA PRO A 7 1.05 -12.04 -6.56
C PRO A 7 0.63 -12.93 -5.38
N GLN A 8 -0.41 -13.75 -5.58
CA GLN A 8 -0.63 -14.91 -4.72
C GLN A 8 0.48 -15.92 -5.02
N GLU A 9 1.39 -16.13 -4.07
CA GLU A 9 2.28 -17.30 -4.11
C GLU A 9 2.19 -18.07 -2.79
N SER A 10 1.82 -19.34 -2.96
CA SER A 10 1.68 -20.41 -1.97
C SER A 10 2.91 -20.59 -1.08
N ALA A 11 2.64 -21.00 0.16
CA ALA A 11 3.61 -21.50 1.13
C ALA A 11 4.69 -22.39 0.48
N GLY A 12 5.93 -21.99 0.69
CA GLY A 12 7.13 -22.69 0.23
C GLY A 12 8.21 -21.65 -0.08
N SER A 13 9.35 -21.71 0.62
CA SER A 13 10.50 -20.85 0.34
C SER A 13 10.93 -20.98 -1.13
N LYS A 14 10.42 -20.12 -2.01
CA LYS A 14 10.89 -19.97 -3.37
C LYS A 14 11.55 -18.62 -3.51
N ALA A 15 12.80 -18.67 -3.96
CA ALA A 15 13.54 -17.48 -4.34
C ALA A 15 12.82 -16.80 -5.51
N VAL A 16 12.32 -15.59 -5.29
CA VAL A 16 11.78 -14.74 -6.35
C VAL A 16 12.95 -14.20 -7.18
N THR A 17 13.22 -14.86 -8.31
CA THR A 17 14.12 -14.34 -9.36
C THR A 17 13.32 -13.44 -10.30
N ASP A 18 13.49 -12.13 -10.13
CA ASP A 18 12.93 -11.11 -11.02
C ASP A 18 13.91 -10.81 -12.16
N GLY A 19 13.47 -11.04 -13.40
CA GLY A 19 14.03 -10.51 -14.67
C GLY A 19 15.52 -10.71 -14.94
N GLU A 20 15.83 -11.62 -15.88
CA GLU A 20 17.17 -11.85 -16.41
C GLU A 20 17.67 -10.66 -17.26
N ILE A 21 18.72 -9.96 -16.79
CA ILE A 21 19.66 -9.24 -17.66
C ILE A 21 20.90 -10.16 -17.78
N PRO A 22 21.37 -10.52 -18.99
CA PRO A 22 22.46 -11.48 -19.15
C PRO A 22 23.71 -11.02 -18.41
N GLY A 23 24.20 -11.85 -17.48
CA GLY A 23 25.52 -11.69 -16.85
C GLY A 23 25.54 -11.32 -15.36
N GLN A 24 24.42 -11.00 -14.70
CA GLN A 24 24.41 -10.76 -13.24
C GLN A 24 23.23 -11.43 -12.53
N ARG A 25 23.49 -12.49 -11.77
CA ARG A 25 22.51 -13.08 -10.85
C ARG A 25 22.34 -12.15 -9.64
N LYS A 26 21.35 -11.27 -9.66
CA LYS A 26 20.97 -10.44 -8.51
C LYS A 26 20.20 -11.31 -7.52
N GLN A 27 20.77 -11.56 -6.35
CA GLN A 27 20.07 -12.23 -5.25
C GLN A 27 19.51 -11.21 -4.27
N PHE A 28 18.35 -11.50 -3.72
CA PHE A 28 17.69 -10.67 -2.72
C PHE A 28 17.25 -11.52 -1.54
N LEU A 29 17.37 -10.96 -0.35
CA LEU A 29 16.73 -11.47 0.85
C LEU A 29 15.46 -10.65 1.09
N CYS A 30 14.34 -11.34 1.28
CA CYS A 30 13.06 -10.74 1.61
C CYS A 30 12.63 -11.16 3.01
N GLU A 31 12.24 -10.21 3.83
CA GLU A 31 11.62 -10.41 5.15
C GLU A 31 10.17 -9.90 5.05
N THR A 32 9.17 -10.68 5.47
CA THR A 32 7.75 -10.30 5.47
C THR A 32 7.23 -10.17 6.89
N VAL A 33 6.23 -9.31 7.07
CA VAL A 33 5.40 -9.22 8.27
C VAL A 33 4.01 -9.66 7.88
N GLU A 34 3.51 -10.72 8.52
CA GLU A 34 2.23 -11.35 8.20
C GLU A 34 1.29 -11.35 9.40
N LEU A 35 0.00 -11.27 9.11
CA LEU A 35 -1.06 -11.46 10.09
C LEU A 35 -1.10 -12.91 10.56
N THR A 36 -0.95 -13.12 11.86
CA THR A 36 -1.03 -14.45 12.47
C THR A 36 -2.47 -14.91 12.73
N GLN A 37 -3.41 -13.97 12.70
CA GLN A 37 -4.84 -14.20 12.89
C GLN A 37 -5.65 -13.26 12.02
N THR A 38 -6.88 -13.65 11.70
CA THR A 38 -7.82 -12.78 10.98
C THR A 38 -8.14 -11.55 11.83
N THR A 39 -8.07 -10.36 11.23
CA THR A 39 -8.25 -9.07 11.92
C THR A 39 -9.14 -8.16 11.09
N GLU A 40 -9.95 -7.33 11.75
CA GLU A 40 -10.73 -6.28 11.09
C GLU A 40 -9.99 -4.94 11.18
N LEU A 41 -9.87 -4.27 10.03
CA LEU A 41 -9.29 -2.93 9.91
C LEU A 41 -10.43 -1.93 9.71
N HIS A 42 -10.56 -1.00 10.66
CA HIS A 42 -11.51 0.11 10.58
C HIS A 42 -10.79 1.37 10.10
N ASP A 43 -11.29 1.95 9.02
CA ASP A 43 -10.83 3.23 8.47
C ASP A 43 -12.00 4.22 8.53
N SER A 44 -11.93 5.13 9.49
CA SER A 44 -12.90 6.20 9.69
C SER A 44 -12.32 7.54 9.22
N GLY A 45 -13.00 8.20 8.29
CA GLY A 45 -12.67 9.55 7.84
C GLY A 45 -13.84 10.50 8.06
N SER A 46 -13.55 11.74 8.44
CA SER A 46 -14.55 12.81 8.52
C SER A 46 -14.09 14.01 7.69
N VAL A 47 -15.00 14.56 6.90
CA VAL A 47 -14.78 15.82 6.18
C VAL A 47 -15.84 16.82 6.61
N THR A 48 -15.39 17.97 7.09
CA THR A 48 -16.23 19.15 7.34
C THR A 48 -16.04 20.14 6.20
N ALA A 49 -17.14 20.57 5.60
CA ALA A 49 -17.16 21.64 4.62
C ALA A 49 -18.09 22.74 5.14
N THR A 50 -17.53 23.94 5.33
CA THR A 50 -18.28 25.14 5.73
C THR A 50 -18.23 26.11 4.57
N GLY A 51 -19.41 26.51 4.08
CA GLY A 51 -19.52 27.40 2.94
C GLY A 51 -20.63 28.41 3.14
N SER A 52 -20.37 29.66 2.76
CA SER A 52 -21.41 30.68 2.61
C SER A 52 -21.66 30.91 1.12
N CYS A 53 -22.94 30.82 0.73
CA CYS A 53 -23.37 31.15 -0.63
C CYS A 53 -24.09 32.50 -0.60
N SER A 54 -23.68 33.41 -1.48
CA SER A 54 -24.40 34.66 -1.75
C SER A 54 -25.02 34.55 -3.14
N ILE A 55 -26.35 34.56 -3.21
CA ILE A 55 -27.06 34.49 -4.50
C ILE A 55 -26.96 35.87 -5.19
N PRO A 56 -26.48 35.95 -6.44
CA PRO A 56 -26.45 37.20 -7.19
C PRO A 56 -27.87 37.74 -7.38
N TRP A 57 -27.97 39.06 -7.32
CA TRP A 57 -29.16 39.91 -7.10
C TRP A 57 -30.38 39.70 -8.03
N THR A 58 -30.35 38.81 -9.02
CA THR A 58 -31.42 38.66 -10.02
C THR A 58 -32.62 37.83 -9.57
N LEU A 59 -32.58 37.19 -8.38
CA LEU A 59 -33.70 36.43 -7.78
C LEU A 59 -34.09 36.98 -6.39
N LEU A 60 -34.44 38.27 -6.37
CA LEU A 60 -35.31 39.02 -5.44
C LEU A 60 -35.43 38.74 -3.91
N VAL A 61 -34.62 37.89 -3.28
CA VAL A 61 -34.50 37.85 -1.81
C VAL A 61 -33.04 37.65 -1.44
N LYS A 62 -32.45 38.61 -0.72
CA LYS A 62 -31.08 38.55 -0.20
C LYS A 62 -31.01 37.52 0.94
N GLY A 63 -30.99 36.23 0.59
CA GLY A 63 -30.76 35.13 1.52
C GLY A 63 -29.27 34.86 1.63
N GLN A 64 -28.68 35.12 2.81
CA GLN A 64 -27.35 34.63 3.14
C GLN A 64 -27.51 33.18 3.60
N CYS A 65 -27.03 32.22 2.81
CA CYS A 65 -27.10 30.81 3.16
C CYS A 65 -25.75 30.39 3.77
N GLN A 66 -25.75 30.09 5.06
CA GLN A 66 -24.62 29.44 5.75
C GLN A 66 -24.95 27.95 5.87
N GLY A 67 -24.14 27.10 5.25
CA GLY A 67 -24.29 25.66 5.30
C GLY A 67 -23.03 25.01 5.86
N GLU A 68 -23.22 24.08 6.79
CA GLU A 68 -22.19 23.15 7.23
C GLU A 68 -22.57 21.75 6.74
N VAL A 69 -21.67 21.10 6.02
CA VAL A 69 -21.82 19.71 5.60
C VAL A 69 -20.76 18.89 6.32
N HIS A 70 -21.24 17.98 7.16
CA HIS A 70 -20.41 16.99 7.83
C HIS A 70 -20.61 15.63 7.16
N LYS A 71 -19.55 15.09 6.54
CA LYS A 71 -19.56 13.76 5.92
C LYS A 71 -18.62 12.84 6.68
N VAL A 72 -19.18 11.85 7.36
CA VAL A 72 -18.43 10.73 7.95
C VAL A 72 -18.43 9.57 6.96
N THR A 73 -17.27 8.95 6.76
CA THR A 73 -17.11 7.72 5.99
C THR A 73 -16.45 6.69 6.89
N GLU A 74 -17.09 5.54 7.04
CA GLU A 74 -16.53 4.39 7.75
C GLU A 74 -16.35 3.26 6.75
N LYS A 75 -15.14 2.70 6.72
CA LYS A 75 -14.79 1.53 5.90
C LYS A 75 -14.27 0.45 6.82
N MET A 76 -14.77 -0.76 6.62
CA MET A 76 -14.31 -1.95 7.32
C MET A 76 -13.70 -2.91 6.32
N LEU A 77 -12.52 -3.42 6.63
CA LEU A 77 -11.82 -4.42 5.82
C LEU A 77 -11.41 -5.60 6.69
N THR A 78 -11.91 -6.79 6.38
CA THR A 78 -11.47 -8.02 7.04
C THR A 78 -10.20 -8.53 6.36
N LEU A 79 -9.11 -8.60 7.12
CA LEU A 79 -7.83 -9.16 6.69
C LEU A 79 -7.71 -10.59 7.20
N SER A 80 -7.59 -11.57 6.31
CA SER A 80 -7.39 -12.97 6.70
C SER A 80 -6.01 -13.21 7.30
N GLN A 81 -5.90 -14.23 8.15
CA GLN A 81 -4.61 -14.82 8.53
C GLN A 81 -3.73 -15.07 7.29
N GLY A 82 -2.43 -14.82 7.42
CA GLY A 82 -1.44 -14.93 6.34
C GLY A 82 -1.36 -13.70 5.43
N THR A 83 -2.15 -12.65 5.67
CA THR A 83 -2.03 -11.40 4.91
C THR A 83 -0.69 -10.72 5.21
N VAL A 84 0.12 -10.47 4.18
CA VAL A 84 1.38 -9.71 4.29
C VAL A 84 1.07 -8.23 4.44
N LEU A 85 1.44 -7.65 5.58
CA LEU A 85 1.26 -6.24 5.89
C LEU A 85 2.42 -5.37 5.41
N ALA A 86 3.63 -5.93 5.47
CA ALA A 86 4.84 -5.24 5.06
C ALA A 86 5.90 -6.23 4.58
N TYR A 87 6.84 -5.77 3.77
CA TYR A 87 8.02 -6.53 3.41
C TYR A 87 9.26 -5.64 3.34
N LYS A 88 10.41 -6.23 3.61
CA LYS A 88 11.73 -5.60 3.51
C LYS A 88 12.59 -6.41 2.55
N ARG A 89 13.10 -5.75 1.50
CA ARG A 89 13.97 -6.36 0.49
C ARG A 89 15.40 -5.86 0.67
N LYS A 90 16.35 -6.79 0.84
CA LYS A 90 17.79 -6.52 0.92
C LYS A 90 18.50 -7.10 -0.29
N ARG A 91 19.36 -6.31 -0.93
CA ARG A 91 20.21 -6.76 -2.04
C ARG A 91 21.41 -7.51 -1.51
N LEU A 92 21.64 -8.71 -2.02
CA LEU A 92 22.85 -9.47 -1.75
C LEU A 92 23.83 -9.24 -2.89
N PHE A 93 25.02 -8.74 -2.56
CA PHE A 93 26.14 -8.64 -3.48
C PHE A 93 27.08 -9.81 -3.23
N LEU A 94 27.01 -10.84 -4.08
CA LEU A 94 27.94 -11.96 -4.02
C LEU A 94 29.22 -11.61 -4.75
N ARG A 95 30.31 -11.41 -3.99
CA ARG A 95 31.65 -11.29 -4.56
C ARG A 95 32.25 -12.69 -4.69
N ARG A 96 32.56 -13.11 -5.91
CA ARG A 96 33.30 -14.35 -6.17
C ARG A 96 34.77 -14.11 -5.77
N MET A 97 35.26 -14.84 -4.76
CA MET A 97 36.68 -14.91 -4.44
C MET A 97 37.32 -15.92 -5.40
N ALA A 98 38.16 -15.46 -6.33
CA ALA A 98 38.94 -16.34 -7.19
C ALA A 98 40.07 -16.98 -6.37
N GLY A 99 40.22 -18.30 -6.48
CA GLY A 99 41.20 -19.07 -5.73
C GLY A 99 42.64 -18.59 -5.98
N VAL A 100 43.43 -18.61 -4.90
CA VAL A 100 44.89 -18.52 -4.97
C VAL A 100 45.38 -19.71 -5.81
N SER A 101 45.88 -19.43 -7.01
CA SER A 101 46.65 -20.41 -7.77
C SER A 101 48.02 -20.54 -7.11
N ARG A 102 48.26 -21.69 -6.45
CA ARG A 102 49.63 -22.15 -6.20
C ARG A 102 50.07 -22.90 -7.46
N GLY A 103 51.07 -22.36 -8.14
CA GLY A 103 51.78 -22.97 -9.25
C GLY A 103 53.14 -22.31 -9.36
#